data_AF-A0A0E3NRM9-F1
#
_entry.id   AF-A0A0E3NRM9-F1
#
_cell.length_a   1.000
_cell.length_b   1.000
_cell.length_c   1.000
_cell.angle_alpha   90.00
_cell.angle_beta   90.00
_cell.angle_gamma   90.00
#
_symmetry.space_group_name_H-M   'P 1'
#
loop_
_entity.id
_entity.type
_entity.pdbx_description
1 polymer ?
#
loop_
_entity_poly.entity_id
_entity_poly.type
_entity_poly.pdbx_seq_one_letter_code
_entity_poly.pdbx_strand_id
1 'polypeptide(L)' 'MTHDFERKIDVEIERTRIRLTIFHGEDEEIMKFNLEEAEELAGKLEQAIQDYSQRKQIRID' A
#
# COMPACT_ATOMS: atom_id res chain seq x y z
N MET A 1 8.78 -16.27 20.81
CA MET A 1 9.42 -14.97 20.51
C MET A 1 8.95 -14.56 19.13
N THR A 2 7.84 -13.83 19.08
CA THR A 2 7.31 -13.24 17.84
C THR A 2 8.32 -12.19 17.39
N HIS A 3 9.09 -12.48 16.35
CA HIS A 3 9.77 -11.42 15.62
C HIS A 3 8.65 -10.55 15.04
N ASP A 4 8.46 -9.37 15.60
CA ASP A 4 7.73 -8.29 14.94
C ASP A 4 8.53 -7.96 13.68
N PHE A 5 8.23 -8.66 12.59
CA PHE A 5 8.58 -8.21 11.26
C PHE A 5 7.76 -6.95 11.03
N GLU A 6 8.28 -5.80 11.48
CA GLU A 6 7.68 -4.49 11.20
C GLU A 6 7.62 -4.30 9.70
N ARG A 7 6.45 -4.61 9.13
CA ARG A 7 6.14 -4.26 7.75
C ARG A 7 6.06 -2.75 7.69
N LYS A 8 7.06 -2.13 7.07
CA LYS A 8 7.07 -0.70 6.80
C LYS A 8 6.74 -0.49 5.33
N ILE A 9 5.87 0.48 5.06
CA ILE A 9 5.63 0.98 3.70
C ILE A 9 6.13 2.42 3.70
N ASP A 10 6.94 2.76 2.70
CA ASP A 10 7.45 4.11 2.48
C ASP A 10 7.09 4.60 1.09
N VAL A 11 6.73 5.88 0.98
CA VAL A 11 6.30 6.49 -0.28
C VAL A 11 6.98 7.83 -0.45
N GLU A 12 7.76 7.98 -1.52
CA GLU A 12 8.61 9.14 -1.76
C GLU A 12 8.52 9.62 -3.21
N ILE A 13 8.90 10.88 -3.45
CA ILE A 13 9.00 11.45 -4.80
C ILE A 13 10.47 11.41 -5.26
N GLU A 14 10.75 10.61 -6.29
CA GLU A 14 12.06 10.52 -6.93
C GLU A 14 12.01 11.21 -8.30
N ARG A 15 12.37 12.51 -8.32
CA ARG A 15 12.29 13.40 -9.50
C ARG A 15 10.87 13.51 -10.05
N THR A 16 10.53 12.69 -11.05
CA THR A 16 9.25 12.67 -11.77
C THR A 16 8.48 11.37 -11.55
N ARG A 17 8.94 10.53 -10.62
CA ARG A 17 8.32 9.24 -10.28
C ARG A 17 7.97 9.18 -8.81
N ILE A 18 6.93 8.44 -8.48
CA ILE A 18 6.55 8.10 -7.11
C ILE A 18 7.16 6.73 -6.82
N ARG A 19 8.01 6.65 -5.79
CA ARG A 19 8.65 5.42 -5.33
C ARG A 19 7.88 4.88 -4.14
N LEU A 20 7.46 3.63 -4.21
CA LEU A 20 6.86 2.88 -3.12
C LEU A 20 7.82 1.77 -2.72
N THR A 21 8.19 1.74 -1.45
CA THR A 21 9.06 0.70 -0.89
C THR A 21 8.31 -0.06 0.18
N ILE A 22 8.23 -1.38 0.04
CA ILE A 22 7.65 -2.29 1.03
C ILE A 22 8.79 -3.06 1.68
N PHE A 23 8.96 -2.89 2.98
CA PHE A 23 9.95 -3.61 3.76
C PHE A 23 9.31 -4.84 4.41
N HIS A 24 9.95 -5.99 4.22
CA HIS A 24 9.59 -7.30 4.76
C HIS A 24 10.66 -7.81 5.74
N GLY A 25 11.13 -6.94 6.64
CA GLY A 25 12.22 -7.25 7.56
C GLY A 25 13.57 -7.32 6.87
N GLU A 26 13.96 -8.50 6.39
CA GLU A 26 15.24 -8.71 5.69
C GLU A 26 15.15 -8.42 4.18
N ASP A 27 13.94 -8.47 3.61
CA ASP A 27 13.71 -8.21 2.18
C ASP A 27 13.04 -6.84 1.97
N GLU A 28 13.26 -6.25 0.80
CA GLU A 28 12.55 -5.06 0.33
C GLU A 28 12.03 -5.22 -1.09
N GLU A 29 10.85 -4.67 -1.35
CA GLU A 29 10.28 -4.56 -2.68
C GLU A 29 10.13 -3.07 -3.04
N ILE A 30 10.72 -2.66 -4.16
CA ILE A 30 10.70 -1.28 -4.64
C ILE A 30 9.92 -1.22 -5.95
N MET A 31 8.86 -0.43 -5.96
CA MET A 31 8.09 -0.09 -7.15
C MET A 31 8.23 1.40 -7.46
N LYS A 32 8.33 1.74 -8.74
CA LYS A 32 8.39 3.13 -9.21
C LYS A 32 7.28 3.37 -10.22
N PHE A 33 6.44 4.34 -9.93
CA PHE A 33 5.29 4.72 -10.72
C PHE A 33 5.51 6.09 -11.36
N ASN A 34 4.99 6.29 -12.56
CA ASN A 34 4.70 7.63 -13.03
C ASN A 34 3.44 8.19 -12.33
N LEU A 35 3.06 9.44 -12.61
CA LEU A 35 1.92 10.07 -11.95
C LEU A 35 0.59 9.34 -12.23
N GLU A 36 0.33 8.97 -13.48
CA GLU A 36 -0.89 8.28 -13.90
C GLU A 36 -1.01 6.90 -13.23
N GLU A 37 0.07 6.12 -13.23
CA GLU A 37 0.11 4.80 -12.57
C GLU A 37 -0.11 4.91 -11.06
N ALA A 38 0.42 5.96 -10.42
CA ALA A 38 0.23 6.19 -8.99
C ALA A 38 -1.20 6.61 -8.65
N GLU A 39 -1.82 7.45 -9.47
CA GLU A 39 -3.23 7.83 -9.35
C GLU A 39 -4.15 6.61 -9.52
N GLU A 40 -3.88 5.77 -10.52
CA GLU A 40 -4.62 4.52 -10.73
C GLU A 40 -4.48 3.57 -9.51
N LEU A 41 -3.26 3.42 -8.98
CA LEU A 41 -3.00 2.60 -7.80
C LEU A 41 -3.76 3.14 -6.57
N ALA A 42 -3.74 4.45 -6.35
CA ALA A 42 -4.44 5.09 -5.24
C ALA A 42 -5.94 4.82 -5.30
N GLY A 43 -6.57 4.97 -6.48
CA GLY A 43 -7.99 4.70 -6.68
C GLY A 43 -8.36 3.23 -6.43
N LYS A 44 -7.54 2.27 -6.91
CA LYS A 44 -7.75 0.84 -6.65
C LYS A 44 -7.63 0.50 -5.16
N LEU A 45 -6.68 1.11 -4.46
CA LEU A 45 -6.49 0.95 -3.01
C LEU A 45 -7.68 1.49 -2.22
N GLU A 46 -8.15 2.69 -2.54
CA GLU A 46 -9.31 3.31 -1.90
C GLU A 46 -10.56 2.45 -2.08
N GLN A 47 -10.83 1.99 -3.31
CA GLN A 47 -11.96 1.10 -3.58
C GLN A 47 -11.87 -0.21 -2.77
N ALA A 48 -10.69 -0.82 -2.70
CA ALA A 48 -10.49 -2.05 -1.93
C ALA A 48 -10.73 -1.84 -0.42
N ILE A 49 -10.31 -0.69 0.13
CA ILE A 49 -10.57 -0.31 1.52
C ILE A 49 -12.07 -0.13 1.77
N GLN A 50 -12.76 0.58 0.87
CA GLN A 50 -14.20 0.79 0.96
C GLN A 50 -14.96 -0.53 0.94
N ASP A 51 -14.67 -1.40 -0.02
CA ASP A 51 -15.30 -2.72 -0.14
C ASP A 51 -15.08 -3.57 1.12
N TYR A 52 -13.86 -3.53 1.68
CA TYR A 52 -13.55 -4.23 2.92
C TYR A 52 -14.37 -3.68 4.11
N SER A 53 -14.46 -2.36 4.24
CA SER A 53 -15.22 -1.71 5.30
C SER A 53 -16.71 -2.07 5.24
N GLN A 54 -17.31 -2.03 4.03
CA GLN A 54 -18.70 -2.41 3.82
C GLN A 54 -18.96 -3.88 4.19
N ARG A 55 -18.07 -4.81 3.78
CA ARG A 55 -18.19 -6.23 4.14
C ARG A 55 -18.07 -6.47 5.65
N LYS A 56 -17.25 -5.70 6.34
CA LYS A 56 -17.12 -5.79 7.80
C LYS A 56 -18.39 -5.27 8.49
N GLN A 57 -18.99 -4.22 7.96
CA GLN A 57 -20.23 -3.65 8.51
C GLN A 57 -21.42 -4.62 8.37
N ILE A 58 -21.53 -5.35 7.25
CA ILE A 58 -22.56 -6.39 7.04
C ILE A 58 -22.43 -7.57 8.02
N ARG A 59 -21.27 -7.80 8.63
CA ARG A 59 -21.07 -8.92 9.58
C ARG A 59 -21.38 -8.57 11.04
N ILE A 60 -21.60 -7.29 11.36
CA ILE A 60 -21.86 -6.82 12.73
C ILE A 60 -23.37 -6.57 12.94
N ASP A 61 -24.15 -6.49 11.87
CA ASP A 61 -25.62 -6.52 11.88
C ASP A 61 -26.12 -7.97 11.71
#